data_AF-A0A1F0VQ91-F1
#
_entry.id   AF-A0A1F0VQ91-F1
#
_cell.length_a   1.000
_cell.length_b   1.000
_cell.length_c   1.000
_cell.angle_alpha   90.00
_cell.angle_beta   90.00
_cell.angle_gamma   90.00
#
_symmetry.space_group_name_H-M   'P 1'
#
loop_
_entity.id
_entity.type
_entity.pdbx_description
1 polymer ?
#
loop_
_entity_poly.entity_id
_entity_poly.type
_entity_poly.pdbx_seq_one_letter_code
_entity_poly.pdbx_strand_id
1 'polypeptide(L)'
;MRFFSRLAATLAAATSAFALTACSGSSSHVATITTTTLNLPAIGDSGRAQNSGTNRGSEEVLDSDSLWDNTTEIPQAERPDPRVDLAQPEAAEYFMTAGVLTPGVAIYNADSSGRCSAGHFVGDGERLFILTAGHCGDQGDTFFYKDRAGDNVKIGEMVLEARNTNTDRINSADIALIEVSNPAAQVSTSPALNAPLAGWMPLEDVALTKPTICRAGSTRGVSCGNFIDRHEDQGLFTFGNDSAPGDSGGPVYASIDGKLWAVGVLSFGNDQDPSDVEVGAMEIGNTMKQFDLKLYA
;
A
#
# COMPACT_ATOMS: atom_id res chain seq x y z
N MET A 1 80.58 -27.30 14.95
CA MET A 1 79.22 -27.69 15.39
C MET A 1 78.30 -26.50 15.14
N ARG A 2 77.22 -26.48 14.36
CA ARG A 2 76.51 -27.43 13.49
C ARG A 2 75.91 -26.56 12.36
N PHE A 3 76.33 -26.80 11.12
CA PHE A 3 75.53 -27.31 9.99
C PHE A 3 74.72 -26.27 9.18
N PHE A 4 75.23 -26.02 7.98
CA PHE A 4 74.52 -25.54 6.80
C PHE A 4 73.49 -26.57 6.33
N SER A 5 72.39 -26.11 5.72
CA SER A 5 71.98 -26.62 4.41
C SER A 5 70.97 -25.69 3.71
N ARG A 6 71.31 -25.28 2.49
CA ARG A 6 70.40 -24.72 1.48
C ARG A 6 69.90 -25.89 0.62
N LEU A 7 68.61 -25.93 0.30
CA LEU A 7 68.15 -26.58 -0.93
C LEU A 7 66.91 -25.85 -1.46
N ALA A 8 67.04 -25.42 -2.71
CA ALA A 8 65.97 -24.88 -3.55
C ALA A 8 65.26 -26.03 -4.27
N ALA A 9 63.96 -25.88 -4.54
CA ALA A 9 63.24 -26.68 -5.53
C ALA A 9 62.06 -25.87 -6.10
N THR A 10 62.33 -25.34 -7.30
CA THR A 10 61.48 -25.19 -8.50
C THR A 10 59.95 -25.23 -8.43
N LEU A 11 59.37 -24.20 -9.08
CA LEU A 11 58.00 -24.06 -9.60
C LEU A 11 57.46 -25.31 -10.34
N ALA A 12 56.18 -25.60 -10.13
CA ALA A 12 55.31 -26.21 -11.13
C ALA A 12 53.94 -25.51 -11.09
N ALA A 13 53.63 -24.74 -12.15
CA ALA A 13 52.31 -24.19 -12.39
C ALA A 13 51.45 -25.27 -13.06
N ALA A 14 50.33 -25.63 -12.44
CA ALA A 14 49.33 -26.49 -13.04
C ALA A 14 48.22 -25.62 -13.65
N THR A 15 48.28 -25.44 -14.97
CA THR A 15 47.19 -24.92 -15.79
C THR A 15 46.17 -26.02 -16.05
N SER A 16 44.97 -25.89 -15.48
CA SER A 16 43.83 -26.76 -15.78
C SER A 16 42.91 -26.04 -16.78
N ALA A 17 43.10 -26.29 -18.06
CA ALA A 17 42.12 -25.98 -19.09
C ALA A 17 41.11 -27.14 -19.17
N PHE A 18 39.84 -26.87 -18.87
CA PHE A 18 38.75 -27.77 -19.20
C PHE A 18 37.85 -27.13 -20.26
N ALA A 19 37.61 -27.93 -21.29
CA ALA A 19 37.01 -27.57 -22.56
C ALA A 19 35.51 -27.30 -22.46
N LEU A 20 35.07 -26.31 -23.23
CA LEU A 20 33.69 -26.05 -23.60
C LEU A 20 33.11 -27.30 -24.29
N THR A 21 32.00 -27.81 -23.77
CA THR A 21 31.13 -28.74 -24.49
C THR A 21 29.74 -28.12 -24.54
N ALA A 22 29.33 -27.73 -25.74
CA ALA A 22 27.98 -27.28 -26.03
C ALA A 22 27.07 -28.50 -26.20
N CYS A 23 25.99 -28.57 -25.41
CA CYS A 23 24.83 -29.39 -25.69
C CYS A 23 23.57 -28.55 -25.48
N SER A 24 22.96 -28.18 -26.60
CA SER A 24 21.59 -27.75 -26.77
C SER A 24 20.58 -28.78 -26.24
N GLY A 25 19.59 -28.33 -25.48
CA GLY A 25 18.44 -29.13 -25.07
C GLY A 25 17.46 -28.31 -24.23
N SER A 26 16.35 -27.90 -24.84
CA SER A 26 15.23 -27.18 -24.22
C SER A 26 14.64 -27.91 -23.01
N SER A 27 14.39 -27.18 -21.93
CA SER A 27 13.15 -27.32 -21.15
C SER A 27 12.90 -26.02 -20.39
N SER A 28 12.12 -25.13 -21.01
CA SER A 28 11.49 -24.02 -20.30
C SER A 28 10.44 -24.60 -19.37
N HIS A 29 10.79 -24.86 -18.12
CA HIS A 29 9.80 -25.00 -17.07
C HIS A 29 9.27 -23.60 -16.74
N VAL A 30 8.28 -23.17 -17.52
CA VAL A 30 7.34 -22.15 -17.08
C VAL A 30 6.64 -22.75 -15.87
N ALA A 31 6.95 -22.25 -14.68
CA ALA A 31 6.18 -22.55 -13.49
C ALA A 31 4.80 -21.92 -13.68
N THR A 32 3.83 -22.73 -14.08
CA THR A 32 2.41 -22.36 -14.07
C THR A 32 2.02 -22.16 -12.61
N ILE A 33 1.95 -20.91 -12.18
CA ILE A 33 1.37 -20.55 -10.90
C ILE A 33 -0.13 -20.78 -11.02
N THR A 34 -0.65 -21.71 -10.25
CA THR A 34 -2.09 -21.91 -10.09
C THR A 34 -2.64 -20.71 -9.32
N THR A 35 -3.09 -19.68 -10.04
CA THR A 35 -3.90 -18.60 -9.48
C THR A 35 -5.20 -19.16 -8.97
N THR A 36 -5.36 -19.19 -7.65
CA THR A 36 -6.67 -19.34 -7.02
C THR A 36 -7.51 -18.12 -7.41
N THR A 37 -8.49 -18.32 -8.27
CA THR A 37 -9.46 -17.30 -8.68
C THR A 37 -10.29 -16.86 -7.48
N LEU A 38 -10.17 -15.59 -7.07
CA LEU A 38 -11.07 -14.95 -6.12
C LEU A 38 -12.34 -14.49 -6.85
N ASN A 39 -13.47 -15.12 -6.52
CA ASN A 39 -14.80 -14.63 -6.92
C ASN A 39 -15.33 -13.69 -5.83
N LEU A 40 -15.47 -12.41 -6.17
CA LEU A 40 -16.24 -11.44 -5.38
C LEU A 40 -17.73 -11.61 -5.71
N PRO A 41 -18.64 -11.60 -4.71
CA PRO A 41 -20.08 -11.67 -4.96
C PRO A 41 -20.60 -10.36 -5.57
N ALA A 42 -21.39 -10.47 -6.64
CA ALA A 42 -22.17 -9.36 -7.18
C ALA A 42 -23.39 -9.11 -6.28
N ILE A 43 -23.59 -7.85 -5.86
CA ILE A 43 -24.78 -7.43 -5.11
C ILE A 43 -25.96 -7.35 -6.09
N GLY A 44 -27.01 -8.12 -5.80
CA GLY A 44 -28.24 -8.21 -6.58
C GLY A 44 -29.16 -7.01 -6.39
N ASP A 45 -29.65 -6.50 -7.52
CA ASP A 45 -30.69 -5.49 -7.66
C ASP A 45 -32.03 -6.02 -7.11
N SER A 46 -32.62 -5.33 -6.13
CA SER A 46 -33.93 -5.70 -5.57
C SER A 46 -35.03 -4.80 -6.14
N GLY A 47 -35.98 -5.48 -6.79
CA GLY A 47 -37.05 -4.92 -7.60
C GLY A 47 -37.97 -3.92 -6.89
N ARG A 48 -38.30 -2.86 -7.63
CA ARG A 48 -39.31 -1.85 -7.27
C ARG A 48 -40.70 -2.32 -7.72
N ALA A 49 -41.54 -2.67 -6.75
CA ALA A 49 -42.97 -2.88 -6.96
C ALA A 49 -43.67 -1.55 -7.27
N GLN A 50 -44.39 -1.48 -8.39
CA GLN A 50 -45.31 -0.40 -8.70
C GLN A 50 -46.65 -0.66 -7.99
N ASN A 51 -47.14 0.34 -7.26
CA ASN A 51 -48.56 0.41 -6.93
C ASN A 51 -49.13 1.77 -7.34
N SER A 52 -50.29 1.71 -7.98
CA SER A 52 -51.04 2.79 -8.61
C SER A 52 -51.73 3.69 -7.59
N GLY A 53 -51.88 4.97 -7.92
CA GLY A 53 -52.82 5.86 -7.21
C GLY A 53 -52.99 7.19 -7.91
N THR A 54 -54.07 7.32 -8.67
CA THR A 54 -54.56 8.57 -9.27
C THR A 54 -55.05 9.54 -8.19
N ASN A 55 -54.68 10.83 -8.28
CA ASN A 55 -55.64 11.89 -7.97
C ASN A 55 -55.32 13.21 -8.69
N ARG A 56 -56.39 13.83 -9.21
CA ARG A 56 -56.39 15.12 -9.92
C ARG A 56 -56.41 16.29 -8.92
N GLY A 57 -55.63 17.32 -9.24
CA GLY A 57 -56.07 18.72 -9.18
C GLY A 57 -55.93 19.46 -7.86
N SER A 58 -54.91 20.31 -7.78
CA SER A 58 -55.03 21.75 -7.44
C SER A 58 -53.64 22.38 -7.56
N GLU A 59 -53.50 23.35 -8.45
CA GLU A 59 -52.37 24.29 -8.41
C GLU A 59 -52.62 25.24 -7.23
N GLU A 60 -52.32 24.78 -6.01
CA GLU A 60 -52.05 25.71 -4.92
C GLU A 60 -50.60 26.17 -5.07
N VAL A 61 -50.43 27.46 -5.32
CA VAL A 61 -49.15 28.13 -5.18
C VAL A 61 -48.78 28.01 -3.70
N LEU A 62 -47.95 27.03 -3.37
CA LEU A 62 -47.44 26.82 -2.03
C LEU A 62 -46.66 28.07 -1.61
N ASP A 63 -47.14 28.70 -0.54
CA ASP A 63 -46.53 29.85 0.11
C ASP A 63 -45.09 29.50 0.51
N SER A 64 -44.10 30.10 -0.16
CA SER A 64 -42.69 29.71 -0.06
C SER A 64 -42.11 29.86 1.35
N ASP A 65 -42.79 30.64 2.19
CA ASP A 65 -42.39 30.91 3.57
C ASP A 65 -42.77 29.78 4.54
N SER A 66 -43.58 28.81 4.11
CA SER A 66 -43.95 27.62 4.90
C SER A 66 -43.07 26.38 4.65
N LEU A 67 -42.14 26.45 3.69
CA LEU A 67 -41.27 25.33 3.29
C LEU A 67 -39.98 25.20 4.11
N TRP A 68 -39.69 26.17 4.98
CA TRP A 68 -38.50 26.18 5.82
C TRP A 68 -38.90 26.10 7.29
N ASP A 69 -39.34 24.91 7.71
CA ASP A 69 -39.36 24.57 9.12
C ASP A 69 -37.92 24.46 9.63
N ASN A 70 -37.45 25.54 10.28
CA ASN A 70 -36.13 25.64 10.86
C ASN A 70 -35.96 24.77 12.13
N THR A 71 -36.93 23.91 12.47
CA THR A 71 -36.86 22.93 13.57
C THR A 71 -36.66 21.49 13.09
N THR A 72 -36.70 21.23 11.79
CA THR A 72 -36.31 19.92 11.24
C THR A 72 -34.78 19.84 11.21
N GLU A 73 -34.18 19.28 12.27
CA GLU A 73 -32.78 18.84 12.21
C GLU A 73 -32.65 17.84 11.07
N ILE A 74 -31.84 18.16 10.07
CA ILE A 74 -31.48 17.20 9.02
C ILE A 74 -30.75 16.05 9.73
N PRO A 75 -31.28 14.81 9.70
CA PRO A 75 -30.61 13.69 10.34
C PRO A 75 -29.21 13.60 9.77
N GLN A 76 -28.19 13.79 10.61
CA GLN A 76 -26.83 13.52 10.18
C GLN A 76 -26.74 12.05 9.81
N ALA A 77 -26.17 11.76 8.64
CA ALA A 77 -25.94 10.38 8.23
C ALA A 77 -25.11 9.70 9.33
N GLU A 78 -25.65 8.62 9.88
CA GLU A 78 -24.99 7.89 10.96
C GLU A 78 -23.63 7.37 10.45
N ARG A 79 -22.59 7.61 11.25
CA ARG A 79 -21.24 7.14 10.95
C ARG A 79 -21.24 5.61 10.95
N PRO A 80 -20.76 4.95 9.88
CA PRO A 80 -20.73 3.49 9.84
C PRO A 80 -19.83 2.91 10.94
N ASP A 81 -20.24 1.79 11.53
CA ASP A 81 -19.36 1.01 12.40
C ASP A 81 -18.18 0.43 11.59
N PRO A 82 -16.96 0.40 12.17
CA PRO A 82 -15.81 -0.25 11.55
C PRO A 82 -16.03 -1.75 11.34
N ARG A 83 -15.71 -2.26 10.15
CA ARG A 83 -15.87 -3.69 9.82
C ARG A 83 -14.72 -4.19 8.95
N VAL A 84 -14.21 -5.36 9.29
CA VAL A 84 -13.26 -6.13 8.47
C VAL A 84 -14.05 -7.10 7.59
N ASP A 85 -14.02 -6.88 6.28
CA ASP A 85 -14.67 -7.73 5.27
C ASP A 85 -13.78 -8.89 4.81
N LEU A 86 -12.46 -8.68 4.85
CA LEU A 86 -11.45 -9.67 4.46
C LEU A 86 -10.21 -9.52 5.33
N ALA A 87 -9.64 -10.64 5.77
CA ALA A 87 -8.31 -10.71 6.37
C ALA A 87 -7.59 -11.95 5.84
N GLN A 88 -6.37 -11.76 5.33
CA GLN A 88 -5.48 -12.80 4.80
C GLN A 88 -4.09 -12.61 5.44
N PRO A 89 -3.96 -12.92 6.75
CA PRO A 89 -2.69 -12.78 7.46
C PRO A 89 -1.57 -13.65 6.88
N GLU A 90 -1.90 -14.77 6.23
CA GLU A 90 -0.95 -15.65 5.55
C GLU A 90 -0.17 -14.95 4.43
N ALA A 91 -0.72 -13.87 3.85
CA ALA A 91 -0.01 -13.07 2.85
C ALA A 91 1.18 -12.30 3.44
N ALA A 92 1.24 -12.11 4.77
CA ALA A 92 2.34 -11.42 5.43
C ALA A 92 3.69 -12.11 5.15
N GLU A 93 3.71 -13.44 5.06
CA GLU A 93 4.92 -14.21 4.77
C GLU A 93 5.50 -13.82 3.41
N TYR A 94 4.66 -13.65 2.39
CA TYR A 94 5.09 -13.17 1.08
C TYR A 94 5.72 -11.78 1.19
N PHE A 95 5.05 -10.84 1.86
CA PHE A 95 5.55 -9.48 2.01
C PHE A 95 6.85 -9.39 2.85
N MET A 96 7.10 -10.36 3.73
CA MET A 96 8.34 -10.47 4.47
C MET A 96 9.49 -11.10 3.66
N THR A 97 9.20 -11.93 2.66
CA THR A 97 10.19 -12.83 2.03
C THR A 97 10.25 -12.75 0.50
N ALA A 98 9.51 -11.83 -0.14
CA ALA A 98 9.42 -11.72 -1.59
C ALA A 98 10.78 -11.64 -2.29
N GLY A 99 11.77 -11.01 -1.64
CA GLY A 99 13.11 -10.84 -2.17
C GLY A 99 13.21 -9.86 -3.34
N VAL A 100 12.14 -9.11 -3.59
CA VAL A 100 11.99 -8.08 -4.60
C VAL A 100 11.25 -6.90 -3.95
N LEU A 101 11.62 -5.68 -4.33
CA LEU A 101 11.00 -4.47 -3.84
C LEU A 101 9.68 -4.23 -4.59
N THR A 102 8.55 -4.48 -3.92
CA THR A 102 7.19 -4.40 -4.50
C THR A 102 6.20 -3.87 -3.45
N PRO A 103 5.05 -3.29 -3.83
CA PRO A 103 4.09 -2.78 -2.85
C PRO A 103 3.74 -3.82 -1.78
N GLY A 104 3.73 -3.39 -0.52
CA GLY A 104 3.44 -4.19 0.67
C GLY A 104 4.65 -4.85 1.33
N VAL A 105 5.80 -4.99 0.67
CA VAL A 105 6.96 -5.70 1.27
C VAL A 105 7.59 -4.94 2.42
N ALA A 106 8.22 -5.67 3.34
CA ALA A 106 8.97 -5.08 4.44
C ALA A 106 10.12 -4.20 3.92
N ILE A 107 10.16 -2.96 4.41
CA ILE A 107 11.27 -2.04 4.27
C ILE A 107 11.77 -1.66 5.66
N TYR A 108 13.07 -1.44 5.77
CA TYR A 108 13.74 -1.21 7.03
C TYR A 108 14.55 0.07 6.95
N ASN A 109 14.39 0.90 7.97
CA ASN A 109 15.18 2.09 8.16
C ASN A 109 16.49 1.71 8.87
N ALA A 110 17.63 2.00 8.24
CA ALA A 110 18.94 1.68 8.79
C ALA A 110 19.32 2.53 10.00
N ASP A 111 18.80 3.76 10.07
CA ASP A 111 19.18 4.77 11.06
C ASP A 111 18.35 4.65 12.34
N SER A 112 17.07 4.28 12.24
CA SER A 112 16.17 4.08 13.39
C SER A 112 15.92 2.61 13.75
N SER A 113 16.34 1.65 12.91
CA SER A 113 15.97 0.23 13.00
C SER A 113 14.45 -0.04 12.93
N GLY A 114 13.65 0.94 12.49
CA GLY A 114 12.22 0.80 12.27
C GLY A 114 11.89 -0.07 11.05
N ARG A 115 10.76 -0.79 11.10
CA ARG A 115 10.21 -1.55 9.98
C ARG A 115 8.87 -0.96 9.56
N CYS A 116 8.73 -0.73 8.26
CA CYS A 116 7.48 -0.37 7.59
C CYS A 116 7.23 -1.32 6.41
N SER A 117 6.15 -1.08 5.69
CA SER A 117 5.85 -1.71 4.40
C SER A 117 6.02 -0.70 3.26
N ALA A 118 6.56 -1.14 2.13
CA ALA A 118 6.66 -0.31 0.93
C ALA A 118 5.26 0.06 0.43
N GLY A 119 4.99 1.33 0.17
CA GLY A 119 3.71 1.80 -0.34
C GLY A 119 3.60 1.71 -1.86
N HIS A 120 3.12 2.78 -2.49
CA HIS A 120 2.95 2.85 -3.95
C HIS A 120 4.25 3.28 -4.63
N PHE A 121 4.53 2.73 -5.81
CA PHE A 121 5.66 3.19 -6.64
C PHE A 121 5.20 4.33 -7.54
N VAL A 122 5.90 5.46 -7.45
CA VAL A 122 5.57 6.68 -8.16
C VAL A 122 6.83 7.31 -8.76
N GLY A 123 6.69 8.20 -9.74
CA GLY A 123 7.86 8.89 -10.31
C GLY A 123 7.53 10.22 -10.97
N ASP A 124 8.55 11.06 -11.11
CA ASP A 124 8.48 12.36 -11.79
C ASP A 124 8.91 12.28 -13.27
N GLY A 125 9.23 11.08 -13.75
CA GLY A 125 9.74 10.80 -15.09
C GLY A 125 11.26 10.59 -15.17
N GLU A 126 12.00 11.03 -14.15
CA GLU A 126 13.44 10.80 -14.03
C GLU A 126 13.78 9.89 -12.84
N ARG A 127 13.08 10.10 -11.72
CA ARG A 127 13.29 9.39 -10.46
C ARG A 127 12.12 8.49 -10.15
N LEU A 128 12.43 7.41 -9.44
CA LEU A 128 11.49 6.44 -8.91
C LEU A 128 11.43 6.60 -7.39
N PHE A 129 10.22 6.63 -6.84
CA PHE A 129 9.99 6.76 -5.40
C PHE A 129 9.05 5.68 -4.89
N ILE A 130 9.19 5.37 -3.61
CA ILE A 130 8.16 4.72 -2.80
C ILE A 130 7.43 5.84 -2.06
N LEU A 131 6.15 6.01 -2.37
CA LEU A 131 5.24 6.84 -1.58
C LEU A 131 4.78 6.04 -0.37
N THR A 132 5.11 6.48 0.83
CA THR A 132 4.94 5.74 2.09
C THR A 132 4.54 6.68 3.23
N ALA A 133 4.43 6.18 4.46
CA ALA A 133 4.09 6.98 5.63
C ALA A 133 5.30 7.80 6.13
N GLY A 134 5.02 9.02 6.60
CA GLY A 134 6.03 9.96 7.10
C GLY A 134 6.81 9.41 8.29
N HIS A 135 6.12 8.80 9.26
CA HIS A 135 6.73 8.30 10.49
C HIS A 135 7.68 7.09 10.30
N CYS A 136 7.83 6.56 9.09
CA CYS A 136 8.74 5.44 8.80
C CYS A 136 10.22 5.82 8.87
N GLY A 137 10.55 7.11 8.83
CA GLY A 137 11.90 7.62 8.98
C GLY A 137 11.93 9.13 8.93
N ASP A 138 13.14 9.67 8.99
CA ASP A 138 13.39 11.08 8.80
C ASP A 138 14.09 11.36 7.44
N GLN A 139 14.03 12.59 6.93
CA GLN A 139 14.67 12.97 5.66
C GLN A 139 16.18 12.71 5.72
N GLY A 140 16.69 11.95 4.76
CA GLY A 140 18.08 11.50 4.68
C GLY A 140 18.31 10.09 5.23
N ASP A 141 17.34 9.50 5.92
CA ASP A 141 17.46 8.12 6.40
C ASP A 141 17.60 7.13 5.23
N THR A 142 18.48 6.15 5.40
CA THR A 142 18.72 5.10 4.42
C THR A 142 17.78 3.92 4.63
N PHE A 143 17.16 3.47 3.55
CA PHE A 143 16.25 2.31 3.58
C PHE A 143 16.82 1.10 2.85
N PHE A 144 16.43 -0.09 3.31
CA PHE A 144 16.74 -1.36 2.67
C PHE A 144 15.55 -2.32 2.68
N TYR A 145 15.58 -3.30 1.77
CA TYR A 145 14.74 -4.50 1.82
C TYR A 145 15.64 -5.74 1.90
N LYS A 146 15.06 -6.90 2.19
CA LYS A 146 15.79 -8.17 2.18
C LYS A 146 15.57 -8.90 0.87
N ASP A 147 16.66 -9.36 0.24
CA ASP A 147 16.56 -10.26 -0.90
C ASP A 147 16.18 -11.69 -0.48
N ARG A 148 16.13 -12.63 -1.43
CA ARG A 148 15.78 -14.03 -1.15
C ARG A 148 16.81 -14.77 -0.31
N ALA A 149 18.07 -14.31 -0.28
CA ALA A 149 19.10 -14.86 0.59
C ALA A 149 19.00 -14.28 2.02
N GLY A 150 18.18 -13.24 2.21
CA GLY A 150 18.04 -12.52 3.46
C GLY A 150 19.04 -11.38 3.62
N ASP A 151 19.80 -11.07 2.56
CA ASP A 151 20.79 -10.00 2.55
C ASP A 151 20.10 -8.65 2.39
N ASN A 152 20.65 -7.63 3.06
CA ASN A 152 20.15 -6.26 2.97
C ASN A 152 20.53 -5.65 1.61
N VAL A 153 19.53 -5.23 0.84
CA VAL A 153 19.71 -4.48 -0.41
C VAL A 153 19.25 -3.05 -0.18
N LYS A 154 20.16 -2.08 -0.30
CA LYS A 154 19.83 -0.65 -0.19
C LYS A 154 18.76 -0.28 -1.24
N ILE A 155 17.75 0.47 -0.82
CA ILE A 155 16.75 1.08 -1.71
C ILE A 155 17.27 2.44 -2.15
N GLY A 156 17.60 3.28 -1.17
CA GLY A 156 18.00 4.66 -1.33
C GLY A 156 17.72 5.41 -0.03
N GLU A 157 17.27 6.66 -0.13
CA GLU A 157 17.09 7.57 1.01
C GLU A 157 15.69 8.21 1.00
N MET A 158 15.18 8.56 2.18
CA MET A 158 14.00 9.41 2.28
C MET A 158 14.35 10.83 1.83
N VAL A 159 13.68 11.31 0.78
CA VAL A 159 13.95 12.63 0.18
C VAL A 159 12.89 13.66 0.49
N LEU A 160 11.73 13.21 0.99
CA LEU A 160 10.64 14.04 1.46
C LEU A 160 9.97 13.37 2.64
N GLU A 161 9.63 14.19 3.64
CA GLU A 161 8.79 13.80 4.76
C GLU A 161 7.78 14.91 5.09
N ALA A 162 6.58 14.49 5.44
CA ALA A 162 5.61 15.25 6.21
C ALA A 162 5.18 14.30 7.32
N ARG A 163 5.63 14.57 8.55
CA ARG A 163 5.38 13.70 9.70
C ARG A 163 4.36 14.35 10.61
N ASN A 164 3.32 13.59 10.96
CA ASN A 164 2.49 13.94 12.09
C ASN A 164 3.27 13.65 13.39
N THR A 165 3.66 14.69 14.12
CA THR A 165 4.40 14.55 15.39
C THR A 165 3.48 14.43 16.61
N ASN A 166 2.16 14.52 16.44
CA ASN A 166 1.22 14.37 17.53
C ASN A 166 0.70 12.92 17.61
N THR A 167 1.05 12.24 18.70
CA THR A 167 0.70 10.82 18.95
C THR A 167 -0.78 10.62 19.30
N ASP A 168 -1.44 11.66 19.81
CA ASP A 168 -2.79 11.54 20.38
C ASP A 168 -3.89 12.02 19.43
N ARG A 169 -3.51 12.75 18.36
CA ARG A 169 -4.39 13.26 17.29
C ARG A 169 -3.57 13.46 16.03
N ILE A 170 -4.05 12.96 14.89
CA ILE A 170 -3.49 13.38 13.61
C ILE A 170 -3.86 14.84 13.38
N ASN A 171 -2.87 15.70 13.16
CA ASN A 171 -3.11 17.12 12.84
C ASN A 171 -2.30 17.62 11.64
N SER A 172 -1.53 16.75 10.99
CA SER A 172 -0.84 17.01 9.73
C SER A 172 -0.72 15.72 8.93
N ALA A 173 -0.38 15.85 7.65
CA ALA A 173 -0.08 14.71 6.79
C ALA A 173 1.05 13.85 7.38
N ASP A 174 0.94 12.54 7.17
CA ASP A 174 1.93 11.51 7.53
C ASP A 174 2.37 10.78 6.25
N ILE A 175 3.09 11.48 5.38
CA ILE A 175 3.51 11.03 4.04
C ILE A 175 5.02 11.23 3.86
N ALA A 176 5.68 10.30 3.18
CA ALA A 176 7.06 10.44 2.73
C ALA A 176 7.30 9.90 1.33
N LEU A 177 8.40 10.33 0.72
CA LEU A 177 8.97 9.75 -0.50
C LEU A 177 10.36 9.17 -0.18
N ILE A 178 10.54 7.88 -0.44
CA ILE A 178 11.86 7.24 -0.45
C ILE A 178 12.30 7.11 -1.91
N GLU A 179 13.42 7.73 -2.28
CA GLU A 179 13.98 7.58 -3.62
C GLU A 179 14.59 6.19 -3.78
N VAL A 180 14.23 5.50 -4.87
CA VAL A 180 14.82 4.22 -5.26
C VAL A 180 16.02 4.52 -6.16
N SER A 181 17.16 4.80 -5.53
CA SER A 181 18.38 5.25 -6.23
C SER A 181 19.43 4.15 -6.43
N ASN A 182 19.26 2.98 -5.79
CA ASN A 182 20.19 1.87 -5.97
C ASN A 182 19.86 1.06 -7.24
N PRO A 183 20.73 1.05 -8.27
CA PRO A 183 20.48 0.29 -9.51
C PRO A 183 20.50 -1.24 -9.32
N ALA A 184 21.00 -1.74 -8.18
CA ALA A 184 20.95 -3.17 -7.85
C ALA A 184 19.61 -3.61 -7.22
N ALA A 185 18.74 -2.67 -6.84
CA ALA A 185 17.43 -3.00 -6.30
C ALA A 185 16.56 -3.63 -7.41
N GLN A 186 16.04 -4.83 -7.13
CA GLN A 186 15.08 -5.47 -8.02
C GLN A 186 13.69 -4.94 -7.68
N VAL A 187 13.04 -4.26 -8.63
CA VAL A 187 11.76 -3.59 -8.42
C VAL A 187 10.65 -4.25 -9.23
N SER A 188 9.48 -4.40 -8.62
CA SER A 188 8.21 -4.72 -9.27
C SER A 188 7.18 -3.67 -8.85
N THR A 189 6.59 -2.97 -9.81
CA THR A 189 5.59 -1.92 -9.55
C THR A 189 4.14 -2.44 -9.53
N SER A 190 3.95 -3.73 -9.80
CA SER A 190 2.62 -4.33 -9.82
C SER A 190 1.92 -4.21 -8.47
N PRO A 191 0.59 -3.97 -8.46
CA PRO A 191 -0.15 -3.81 -7.21
C PRO A 191 -0.03 -5.04 -6.32
N ALA A 192 -0.09 -4.81 -5.01
CA ALA A 192 0.05 -5.87 -4.01
C ALA A 192 -1.09 -6.90 -4.02
N LEU A 193 -2.23 -6.54 -4.62
CA LEU A 193 -3.43 -7.37 -4.72
C LEU A 193 -3.60 -7.82 -6.17
N ASN A 194 -4.18 -9.02 -6.35
CA ASN A 194 -4.36 -9.64 -7.67
C ASN A 194 -5.53 -9.02 -8.46
N ALA A 195 -5.41 -7.74 -8.80
CA ALA A 195 -6.35 -6.99 -9.62
C ALA A 195 -5.60 -5.84 -10.34
N PRO A 196 -6.04 -5.43 -11.54
CA PRO A 196 -5.38 -4.36 -12.28
C PRO A 196 -5.50 -3.02 -11.55
N LEU A 197 -4.40 -2.26 -11.54
CA LEU A 197 -4.36 -0.89 -11.02
C LEU A 197 -4.88 0.08 -12.10
N ALA A 198 -6.01 0.72 -11.85
CA ALA A 198 -6.65 1.65 -12.78
C ALA A 198 -6.04 3.05 -12.77
N GLY A 199 -5.33 3.40 -11.68
CA GLY A 199 -4.78 4.72 -11.43
C GLY A 199 -4.81 5.03 -9.94
N TRP A 200 -4.76 6.32 -9.61
CA TRP A 200 -5.02 6.82 -8.27
C TRP A 200 -6.34 7.59 -8.24
N MET A 201 -6.97 7.66 -7.06
CA MET A 201 -8.26 8.33 -6.86
C MET A 201 -8.13 9.36 -5.72
N PRO A 202 -8.62 10.60 -5.91
CA PRO A 202 -8.57 11.62 -4.86
C PRO A 202 -9.54 11.28 -3.72
N LEU A 203 -9.23 11.78 -2.51
CA LEU A 203 -10.02 11.49 -1.31
C LEU A 203 -11.49 11.91 -1.42
N GLU A 204 -11.78 12.99 -2.16
CA GLU A 204 -13.14 13.45 -2.45
C GLU A 204 -14.00 12.38 -3.14
N ASP A 205 -13.43 11.68 -4.12
CA ASP A 205 -14.10 10.61 -4.86
C ASP A 205 -14.25 9.35 -4.00
N VAL A 206 -13.25 9.04 -3.16
CA VAL A 206 -13.33 7.93 -2.19
C VAL A 206 -14.47 8.17 -1.21
N ALA A 207 -14.60 9.38 -0.66
CA ALA A 207 -15.65 9.71 0.30
C ALA A 207 -17.04 9.76 -0.33
N LEU A 208 -17.13 10.14 -1.62
CA LEU A 208 -18.38 10.13 -2.36
C LEU A 208 -18.85 8.70 -2.69
N THR A 209 -17.93 7.84 -3.13
CA THR A 209 -18.25 6.48 -3.59
C THR A 209 -18.26 5.44 -2.47
N LYS A 210 -17.60 5.74 -1.34
CA LYS A 210 -17.48 4.87 -0.15
C LYS A 210 -17.13 3.42 -0.50
N PRO A 211 -16.05 3.18 -1.27
CA PRO A 211 -15.73 1.86 -1.76
C PRO A 211 -15.22 0.96 -0.64
N THR A 212 -15.09 -0.35 -0.92
CA THR A 212 -14.28 -1.23 -0.09
C THR A 212 -12.83 -0.76 -0.15
N ILE A 213 -12.22 -0.55 1.01
CA ILE A 213 -10.83 -0.16 1.15
C ILE A 213 -10.01 -1.38 1.53
N CYS A 214 -8.93 -1.62 0.79
CA CYS A 214 -8.02 -2.74 1.00
C CYS A 214 -6.59 -2.24 1.23
N ARG A 215 -5.84 -2.92 2.08
CA ARG A 215 -4.42 -2.63 2.33
C ARG A 215 -3.57 -3.89 2.28
N ALA A 216 -2.29 -3.72 1.94
CA ALA A 216 -1.30 -4.77 2.00
C ALA A 216 -0.11 -4.34 2.88
N GLY A 217 0.46 -5.28 3.64
CA GLY A 217 1.57 -5.00 4.54
C GLY A 217 2.26 -6.25 5.07
N SER A 218 3.48 -6.04 5.57
CA SER A 218 4.40 -7.08 6.01
C SER A 218 4.08 -7.72 7.37
N THR A 219 3.08 -7.22 8.10
CA THR A 219 2.69 -7.77 9.41
C THR A 219 1.36 -8.50 9.34
N ARG A 220 0.29 -7.90 8.79
CA ARG A 220 -1.05 -8.49 8.71
C ARG A 220 -1.48 -8.86 7.29
N GLY A 221 -0.54 -8.95 6.35
CA GLY A 221 -0.80 -9.49 5.01
C GLY A 221 -1.72 -8.61 4.20
N VAL A 222 -2.91 -9.11 3.83
CA VAL A 222 -3.96 -8.33 3.14
C VAL A 222 -5.20 -8.22 4.04
N SER A 223 -5.85 -7.05 4.08
CA SER A 223 -7.14 -6.86 4.75
C SER A 223 -7.95 -5.79 4.04
N CYS A 224 -9.26 -5.99 4.01
CA CYS A 224 -10.21 -5.05 3.45
C CYS A 224 -11.39 -4.80 4.39
N GLY A 225 -12.01 -3.63 4.27
CA GLY A 225 -13.23 -3.27 4.99
C GLY A 225 -13.90 -2.03 4.43
N ASN A 226 -14.87 -1.49 5.16
CA ASN A 226 -15.62 -0.31 4.74
C ASN A 226 -14.84 0.98 4.97
N PHE A 227 -15.00 1.93 4.04
CA PHE A 227 -14.75 3.34 4.33
C PHE A 227 -15.66 3.82 5.48
N ILE A 228 -15.11 4.61 6.40
CA ILE A 228 -15.83 5.13 7.57
C ILE A 228 -16.01 6.65 7.44
N ASP A 229 -14.90 7.39 7.44
CA ASP A 229 -14.93 8.86 7.44
C ASP A 229 -13.68 9.48 6.81
N ARG A 230 -13.74 10.78 6.50
CA ARG A 230 -12.59 11.59 6.06
C ARG A 230 -12.36 12.79 6.99
N HIS A 231 -11.09 13.09 7.21
CA HIS A 231 -10.61 14.26 7.91
C HIS A 231 -9.77 15.09 6.93
N GLU A 232 -10.47 15.86 6.10
CA GLU A 232 -9.90 16.58 4.95
C GLU A 232 -8.75 17.52 5.34
N ASP A 233 -8.91 18.27 6.44
CA ASP A 233 -7.88 19.18 6.96
C ASP A 233 -6.56 18.49 7.34
N GLN A 234 -6.58 17.16 7.47
CA GLN A 234 -5.44 16.34 7.89
C GLN A 234 -4.91 15.47 6.74
N GLY A 235 -5.58 15.44 5.58
CA GLY A 235 -5.29 14.48 4.51
C GLY A 235 -5.54 13.03 4.93
N LEU A 236 -6.43 12.81 5.90
CA LEU A 236 -6.65 11.50 6.53
C LEU A 236 -8.03 10.94 6.15
N PHE A 237 -8.11 9.62 6.04
CA PHE A 237 -9.39 8.90 6.05
C PHE A 237 -9.29 7.62 6.87
N THR A 238 -10.42 7.19 7.42
CA THR A 238 -10.51 5.98 8.24
C THR A 238 -11.38 4.91 7.59
N PHE A 239 -11.05 3.66 7.90
CA PHE A 239 -11.71 2.48 7.35
C PHE A 239 -11.56 1.29 8.29
N GLY A 240 -12.46 0.31 8.15
CA GLY A 240 -12.40 -0.95 8.88
C GLY A 240 -11.26 -1.82 8.36
N ASN A 241 -10.36 -2.26 9.24
CA ASN A 241 -9.21 -3.05 8.85
C ASN A 241 -8.55 -3.80 10.02
N ASP A 242 -7.96 -4.95 9.71
CA ASP A 242 -7.01 -5.61 10.59
C ASP A 242 -5.60 -5.04 10.33
N SER A 243 -4.91 -4.39 11.27
CA SER A 243 -3.54 -3.91 11.04
C SER A 243 -2.67 -4.02 12.29
N ALA A 244 -1.35 -3.93 12.11
CA ALA A 244 -0.42 -3.91 13.22
C ALA A 244 0.88 -3.15 12.88
N PRO A 245 1.69 -2.79 13.89
CA PRO A 245 3.01 -2.19 13.68
C PRO A 245 3.84 -2.95 12.64
N GLY A 246 4.36 -2.23 11.66
CA GLY A 246 5.05 -2.76 10.48
C GLY A 246 4.22 -2.78 9.19
N ASP A 247 2.88 -2.71 9.27
CA ASP A 247 2.04 -2.47 8.09
C ASP A 247 2.06 -0.99 7.65
N SER A 248 2.51 -0.09 8.54
CA SER A 248 2.72 1.33 8.28
C SER A 248 3.40 1.59 6.93
N GLY A 249 2.89 2.56 6.20
CA GLY A 249 3.39 2.94 4.87
C GLY A 249 2.95 2.01 3.74
N GLY A 250 2.37 0.84 4.04
CA GLY A 250 1.86 -0.09 3.04
C GLY A 250 0.74 0.51 2.18
N PRO A 251 0.56 0.03 0.94
CA PRO A 251 -0.36 0.62 -0.01
C PRO A 251 -1.81 0.39 0.42
N VAL A 252 -2.63 1.43 0.27
CA VAL A 252 -4.08 1.38 0.45
C VAL A 252 -4.77 1.64 -0.87
N TYR A 253 -5.74 0.78 -1.19
CA TYR A 253 -6.49 0.75 -2.44
C TYR A 253 -7.99 0.89 -2.18
N ALA A 254 -8.68 1.60 -3.06
CA ALA A 254 -10.12 1.43 -3.25
C ALA A 254 -10.38 0.33 -4.28
N SER A 255 -11.26 -0.63 -3.96
CA SER A 255 -11.69 -1.70 -4.85
C SER A 255 -13.02 -1.34 -5.49
N ILE A 256 -13.03 -1.13 -6.80
CA ILE A 256 -14.21 -0.71 -7.57
C ILE A 256 -14.25 -1.52 -8.87
N ASP A 257 -15.36 -2.23 -9.12
CA ASP A 257 -15.60 -3.01 -10.34
C ASP A 257 -14.45 -3.96 -10.73
N GLY A 258 -13.85 -4.62 -9.73
CA GLY A 258 -12.73 -5.55 -9.93
C GLY A 258 -11.39 -4.89 -10.27
N LYS A 259 -11.29 -3.57 -10.13
CA LYS A 259 -10.05 -2.80 -10.29
C LYS A 259 -9.63 -2.17 -8.98
N LEU A 260 -8.34 -1.91 -8.86
CA LEU A 260 -7.76 -1.18 -7.74
C LEU A 260 -7.52 0.27 -8.13
N TRP A 261 -7.74 1.17 -7.20
CA TRP A 261 -7.33 2.57 -7.29
C TRP A 261 -6.42 2.86 -6.09
N ALA A 262 -5.21 3.36 -6.33
CA ALA A 262 -4.35 3.83 -5.25
C ALA A 262 -5.00 5.05 -4.58
N VAL A 263 -5.22 5.00 -3.28
CA VAL A 263 -5.92 6.07 -2.54
C VAL A 263 -5.17 6.56 -1.33
N GLY A 264 -4.34 5.71 -0.75
CA GLY A 264 -3.63 6.06 0.48
C GLY A 264 -2.42 5.19 0.76
N VAL A 265 -1.76 5.52 1.87
CA VAL A 265 -0.78 4.68 2.56
C VAL A 265 -1.19 4.55 4.01
N LEU A 266 -1.02 3.36 4.60
CA LEU A 266 -1.44 3.12 5.98
C LEU A 266 -0.61 3.98 6.94
N SER A 267 -1.27 4.69 7.85
CA SER A 267 -0.61 5.63 8.77
C SER A 267 -0.72 5.18 10.22
N PHE A 268 -1.94 4.93 10.71
CA PHE A 268 -2.13 4.57 12.11
C PHE A 268 -3.24 3.56 12.30
N GLY A 269 -3.23 2.92 13.47
CA GLY A 269 -4.30 2.09 14.01
C GLY A 269 -4.14 2.02 15.53
N ASN A 270 -5.13 1.50 16.23
CA ASN A 270 -5.06 1.32 17.68
C ASN A 270 -4.35 0.00 18.00
N ASP A 271 -3.10 0.08 18.49
CA ASP A 271 -2.32 -1.10 18.87
C ASP A 271 -2.57 -1.57 20.31
N GLN A 272 -3.35 -0.82 21.08
CA GLN A 272 -3.67 -1.13 22.49
C GLN A 272 -4.96 -1.95 22.62
N ASP A 273 -5.89 -1.82 21.68
CA ASP A 273 -7.14 -2.58 21.65
C ASP A 273 -7.26 -3.38 20.33
N PRO A 274 -6.97 -4.69 20.34
CA PRO A 274 -7.11 -5.54 19.16
C PRO A 274 -8.54 -5.67 18.62
N SER A 275 -9.56 -5.24 19.38
CA SER A 275 -10.95 -5.19 18.93
C SER A 275 -11.30 -3.89 18.21
N ASP A 276 -10.45 -2.87 18.32
CA ASP A 276 -10.54 -1.66 17.54
C ASP A 276 -9.97 -1.89 16.14
N VAL A 277 -10.88 -2.14 15.21
CA VAL A 277 -10.56 -2.38 13.81
C VAL A 277 -10.68 -1.11 12.98
N GLU A 278 -10.77 0.07 13.60
CA GLU A 278 -10.66 1.33 12.87
C GLU A 278 -9.20 1.73 12.72
N VAL A 279 -8.79 1.94 11.47
CA VAL A 279 -7.44 2.40 11.13
C VAL A 279 -7.51 3.60 10.21
N GLY A 280 -6.41 4.34 10.12
CA GLY A 280 -6.30 5.51 9.27
C GLY A 280 -5.20 5.41 8.22
N ALA A 281 -5.48 5.98 7.05
CA ALA A 281 -4.53 6.12 5.96
C ALA A 281 -4.45 7.56 5.48
N MET A 282 -3.25 7.98 5.11
CA MET A 282 -3.05 9.29 4.48
C MET A 282 -3.38 9.20 3.01
N GLU A 283 -4.17 10.14 2.51
CA GLU A 283 -4.47 10.26 1.10
C GLU A 283 -3.22 10.64 0.29
N ILE A 284 -3.12 10.10 -0.92
CA ILE A 284 -1.95 10.34 -1.78
C ILE A 284 -2.17 11.46 -2.80
N GLY A 285 -3.41 11.85 -3.06
CA GLY A 285 -3.80 12.77 -4.13
C GLY A 285 -3.14 14.15 -4.03
N ASN A 286 -3.03 14.74 -2.83
CA ASN A 286 -2.33 16.03 -2.70
C ASN A 286 -0.84 15.91 -3.04
N THR A 287 -0.18 14.86 -2.55
CA THR A 287 1.24 14.60 -2.85
C THR A 287 1.45 14.34 -4.34
N MET A 288 0.58 13.53 -4.96
CA MET A 288 0.62 13.26 -6.39
C MET A 288 0.50 14.55 -7.23
N LYS A 289 -0.47 15.42 -6.88
CA LYS A 289 -0.69 16.72 -7.55
C LYS A 289 0.45 17.71 -7.31
N GLN A 290 0.93 17.82 -6.06
CA GLN A 290 1.94 18.80 -5.67
C GLN A 290 3.29 18.56 -6.35
N PHE A 291 3.66 17.30 -6.55
CA PHE A 291 4.96 16.91 -7.12
C PHE A 291 4.87 16.39 -8.56
N ASP A 292 3.70 16.51 -9.21
CA ASP A 292 3.44 16.00 -10.57
C ASP A 292 3.86 14.54 -10.76
N LEU A 293 3.52 13.70 -9.78
CA LEU A 293 3.93 12.30 -9.75
C LEU A 293 3.01 11.43 -10.61
N LYS A 294 3.61 10.41 -11.20
CA LYS A 294 2.94 9.35 -11.96
C LYS A 294 2.97 8.06 -11.16
N LEU A 295 1.83 7.38 -11.07
CA LEU A 295 1.73 6.06 -10.47
C LEU A 295 2.26 5.01 -11.45
N TYR A 296 3.08 4.07 -10.97
CA TYR A 296 3.56 2.94 -11.75
C TYR A 296 2.86 1.65 -11.33
N ALA A 297 2.56 0.79 -12.31
CA ALA A 297 1.80 -0.45 -12.18
C ALA A 297 2.42 -1.54 -13.07
#